data_AF-A0A9D5RW17-F1
#
_entry.id   AF-A0A9D5RW17-F1
#
_cell.length_a   1.000
_cell.length_b   1.000
_cell.length_c   1.000
_cell.angle_alpha   90.00
_cell.angle_beta   90.00
_cell.angle_gamma   90.00
#
_symmetry.space_group_name_H-M   'P 1'
#
loop_
_entity.id
_entity.type
_entity.pdbx_description
1 polymer ?
#
loop_
_entity_poly.entity_id
_entity_poly.type
_entity_poly.pdbx_seq_one_letter_code
_entity_poly.pdbx_strand_id
1 'polypeptide(L)' 'LKDIYNDIVGSKIKLRRKDTPHGDTLYSEDGYVMAWFMWHLQEDEIASEAFVGKNAEILHNSLYQDIEKDF' A
#
# COMPACT_ATOMS: atom_id res chain seq x y z
N LEU A 1 14.82 5.13 2.35
CA LEU A 1 13.37 4.93 2.19
C LEU A 1 12.57 6.17 2.58
N LYS A 2 12.81 6.76 3.76
CA LYS A 2 12.08 7.95 4.21
C LYS A 2 12.27 9.17 3.29
N ASP A 3 13.49 9.40 2.82
CA ASP A 3 13.77 10.55 1.94
C ASP A 3 13.02 10.44 0.60
N ILE A 4 13.11 9.28 -0.07
CA ILE A 4 12.34 9.00 -1.31
C ILE A 4 10.84 9.17 -1.07
N TYR A 5 10.31 8.67 0.05
CA TYR A 5 8.89 8.83 0.37
C TYR A 5 8.51 10.30 0.55
N ASN A 6 9.36 11.08 1.22
CA ASN A 6 9.13 12.51 1.43
C ASN A 6 9.21 13.32 0.13
N ASP A 7 10.05 12.90 -0.82
CA ASP A 7 10.22 13.57 -2.11
C ASP A 7 9.00 13.43 -3.03
N ILE A 8 8.15 12.41 -2.81
CA ILE A 8 6.90 12.24 -3.58
C ILE A 8 5.88 13.30 -3.14
N VAL A 9 5.43 14.14 -4.07
CA VAL A 9 4.39 15.15 -3.83
C VAL A 9 3.01 14.57 -4.14
N GLY A 10 2.04 14.82 -3.24
CA GLY A 10 0.65 14.38 -3.39
C GLY A 10 0.32 13.11 -2.61
N SER A 11 -0.88 12.59 -2.84
CA SER A 11 -1.41 11.40 -2.15
C SER A 11 -0.52 10.19 -2.38
N LYS A 12 -0.01 9.61 -1.29
CA LYS A 12 0.97 8.53 -1.32
C LYS A 12 0.83 7.60 -0.13
N ILE A 13 1.21 6.36 -0.34
CA ILE A 13 1.34 5.35 0.70
C ILE A 13 2.62 4.55 0.47
N LYS A 14 3.28 4.17 1.57
CA LYS A 14 4.32 3.15 1.54
C LYS A 14 3.99 2.03 2.52
N LEU A 15 4.46 0.86 2.18
CA LEU A 15 4.39 -0.37 2.95
C LEU A 15 5.60 -1.23 2.56
N ARG A 16 6.07 -2.07 3.47
CA ARG A 16 7.18 -2.98 3.21
C ARG A 16 6.78 -4.40 3.59
N ARG A 17 6.91 -5.35 2.66
CA ARG A 17 6.69 -6.77 2.95
C ARG A 17 7.76 -7.28 3.93
N LYS A 18 7.36 -8.06 4.94
CA LYS A 18 8.28 -8.72 5.87
C LYS A 18 8.95 -9.93 5.22
N ASP A 19 10.20 -10.17 5.58
CA ASP A 19 10.96 -11.39 5.27
C ASP A 19 10.90 -11.84 3.80
N THR A 20 10.80 -10.87 2.89
CA THR A 20 10.65 -11.12 1.44
C THR A 20 11.91 -10.65 0.71
N PRO A 21 12.71 -11.57 0.16
CA PRO A 21 13.85 -11.24 -0.68
C PRO A 21 13.44 -10.46 -1.93
N HIS A 22 14.36 -9.67 -2.48
CA HIS A 22 14.10 -8.85 -3.68
C HIS A 22 13.56 -9.66 -4.88
N GLY A 23 14.03 -10.89 -5.08
CA GLY A 23 13.58 -11.74 -6.19
C GLY A 23 12.13 -12.23 -6.06
N ASP A 24 11.59 -12.22 -4.84
CA ASP A 24 10.27 -12.78 -4.54
C ASP A 24 9.19 -11.68 -4.50
N THR A 25 9.58 -10.40 -4.51
CA THR A 25 8.62 -9.29 -4.40
C THR A 25 7.61 -9.28 -5.53
N LEU A 26 8.03 -9.66 -6.74
CA LEU A 26 7.20 -9.75 -7.95
C LEU A 26 5.92 -10.58 -7.75
N TYR A 27 5.95 -11.58 -6.89
CA TYR A 27 4.82 -12.50 -6.67
C TYR A 27 4.04 -12.20 -5.39
N SER A 28 4.45 -11.19 -4.62
CA SER A 28 4.02 -11.03 -3.22
C SER A 28 3.13 -9.81 -2.94
N GLU A 29 3.07 -8.84 -3.85
CA GLU A 29 2.41 -7.53 -3.64
C GLU A 29 1.17 -7.28 -4.52
N ASP A 30 0.70 -8.29 -5.25
CA ASP A 30 -0.30 -8.15 -6.33
C ASP A 30 -1.64 -7.53 -5.88
N GLY A 31 -2.13 -7.89 -4.69
CA GLY A 31 -3.44 -7.47 -4.20
C GLY A 31 -3.57 -5.97 -3.92
N TYR A 32 -2.58 -5.38 -3.24
CA TYR A 32 -2.62 -3.95 -2.93
C TYR A 32 -2.34 -3.08 -4.15
N VAL A 33 -1.49 -3.52 -5.07
CA VAL A 33 -1.30 -2.78 -6.34
C VAL A 33 -2.60 -2.76 -7.13
N MET A 34 -3.30 -3.89 -7.23
CA MET A 34 -4.61 -3.96 -7.89
C MET A 34 -5.64 -3.07 -7.21
N ALA A 35 -5.77 -3.15 -5.87
CA ALA A 35 -6.72 -2.32 -5.12
C ALA A 35 -6.47 -0.82 -5.32
N TRP A 36 -5.20 -0.40 -5.37
CA TRP A 36 -4.84 1.00 -5.64
C TRP A 36 -5.32 1.48 -7.01
N PHE A 37 -5.11 0.66 -8.04
CA PHE A 37 -5.59 0.99 -9.39
C PHE A 37 -7.12 0.95 -9.50
N MET A 38 -7.78 -0.01 -8.87
CA MET A 38 -9.24 -0.07 -8.85
C MET A 38 -9.83 1.18 -8.22
N TRP A 39 -9.29 1.60 -7.06
CA TRP A 39 -9.75 2.82 -6.40
C TRP A 39 -9.54 4.07 -7.27
N HIS A 40 -8.31 4.31 -7.76
CA HIS A 40 -7.99 5.57 -8.43
C HIS A 40 -8.36 5.64 -9.92
N LEU A 41 -8.40 4.51 -10.63
CA LEU A 41 -8.62 4.49 -12.09
C LEU A 41 -10.03 4.02 -12.46
N GLN A 42 -10.75 3.36 -11.55
CA GLN A 42 -12.10 2.84 -11.78
C GLN A 42 -13.13 3.39 -10.78
N GLU A 43 -12.74 4.30 -9.88
CA GLU A 43 -13.62 4.86 -8.84
C GLU A 43 -14.22 3.79 -7.92
N ASP A 44 -13.50 2.67 -7.72
CA ASP A 44 -13.94 1.58 -6.83
C ASP A 44 -13.71 1.95 -5.36
N GLU A 45 -14.74 2.47 -4.72
CA GLU A 45 -14.70 2.84 -3.30
C GLU A 45 -14.54 1.64 -2.35
N ILE A 46 -14.94 0.42 -2.76
CA ILE A 46 -14.72 -0.78 -1.94
C ILE A 46 -13.23 -1.11 -1.90
N ALA A 47 -12.52 -0.96 -3.03
CA ALA A 47 -11.07 -1.12 -3.07
C ALA A 47 -10.32 -0.10 -2.18
N SER A 48 -10.90 1.08 -1.96
CA SER A 48 -10.32 2.10 -1.06
C SER A 48 -10.24 1.63 0.39
N GLU A 49 -11.11 0.71 0.83
CA GLU A 49 -11.15 0.18 2.20
C GLU A 49 -9.86 -0.57 2.57
N ALA A 50 -9.08 -1.01 1.58
CA ALA A 50 -7.75 -1.56 1.81
C ALA A 50 -6.77 -0.53 2.44
N PHE A 51 -6.97 0.77 2.17
CA PHE A 51 -6.05 1.85 2.53
C PHE A 51 -6.63 2.90 3.48
N VAL A 52 -7.92 3.21 3.35
CA VAL A 52 -8.58 4.35 3.99
C VAL A 52 -9.32 3.93 5.27
N GLY A 53 -9.33 4.83 6.25
CA GLY A 53 -10.03 4.60 7.52
C GLY A 53 -9.17 3.95 8.61
N LYS A 54 -9.77 3.86 9.80
CA LYS A 54 -9.11 3.31 11.01
C LYS A 54 -8.96 1.79 10.99
N ASN A 55 -9.82 1.12 10.22
CA ASN A 55 -9.87 -0.33 10.09
C ASN A 55 -9.34 -0.80 8.73
N ALA A 56 -8.57 0.05 8.03
CA ALA A 56 -8.03 -0.29 6.72
C ALA A 56 -7.25 -1.61 6.77
N GLU A 57 -7.51 -2.51 5.83
CA GLU A 57 -6.95 -3.88 5.84
C GLU A 57 -5.43 -3.88 6.02
N ILE A 58 -4.74 -2.96 5.34
CA ILE A 58 -3.28 -2.83 5.39
C ILE A 58 -2.74 -2.64 6.80
N LEU A 59 -3.48 -1.97 7.69
CA LEU A 59 -3.07 -1.73 9.09
C LEU A 59 -3.10 -3.00 9.95
N HIS A 60 -3.82 -4.02 9.49
CA HIS A 60 -4.02 -5.28 10.21
C HIS A 60 -3.29 -6.45 9.56
N ASN A 61 -2.76 -6.26 8.36
CA ASN A 61 -2.03 -7.30 7.66
C ASN A 61 -0.63 -7.51 8.26
N SER A 62 -0.48 -8.58 9.04
CA SER A 62 0.75 -8.91 9.77
C SER A 62 1.97 -9.17 8.88
N LEU A 63 1.73 -9.38 7.58
CA LEU A 63 2.71 -9.61 6.52
C LEU A 63 3.49 -8.36 6.10
N TYR A 64 3.01 -7.16 6.49
CA TYR A 64 3.59 -5.87 6.14
C TYR A 64 4.06 -5.09 7.37
N GLN A 65 4.97 -4.14 7.15
CA GLN A 65 5.55 -3.24 8.15
C GLN A 65 5.81 -1.85 7.55
N ASP A 66 6.20 -0.90 8.40
CA ASP A 66 6.58 0.46 8.02
C ASP A 66 5.51 1.20 7.20
N ILE A 67 4.25 0.93 7.51
CA ILE A 67 3.10 1.51 6.81
C ILE A 67 3.01 3.00 7.15
N GLU A 68 3.02 3.84 6.12
CA GLU A 68 2.85 5.28 6.24
C GLU A 68 1.99 5.75 5.07
N LYS A 69 0.98 6.55 5.38
CA LYS A 69 0.00 7.07 4.42
C LYS A 69 -0.12 8.57 4.61
N ASP A 70 -0.17 9.27 3.48
CA ASP A 70 -0.25 10.73 3.39
C ASP A 70 -1.17 11.04 2.19
N PHE A 71 -2.45 11.22 2.47
CA PHE A 71 -3.50 11.52 1.50
C PHE A 71 -4.68 12.19 2.20
#